data_AF-A0A1Q6SUV2-F1
#
_entry.id   AF-A0A1Q6SUV2-F1
#
_cell.length_a   1.000
_cell.length_b   1.000
_cell.length_c   1.000
_cell.angle_alpha   90.00
_cell.angle_beta   90.00
_cell.angle_gamma   90.00
#
_symmetry.space_group_name_H-M   'P 1'
#
loop_
_entity.id
_entity.type
_entity.pdbx_description
1 polymer ?
#
loop_
_entity_poly.entity_id
_entity_poly.type
_entity_poly.pdbx_seq_one_letter_code
_entity_poly.pdbx_strand_id
1 'polypeptide(L)'
;MKQTKRVVSIVAVLAILVLSFCSCSSQNAAPPGVRPEFKEAVDSYEGFFDEYCSFMERYTKSENPLGMMNEYLNFLSRYQTMLQKFSAIANTDMNEAEALYYQRAYERIMRKISGYVS
;
A
#
# COMPACT_ATOMS: atom_id res chain seq x y z
N MET A 1 -19.26 -6.28 -13.74
CA MET A 1 -18.05 -5.76 -14.44
C MET A 1 -17.82 -4.24 -14.33
N LYS A 2 -18.80 -3.39 -13.99
CA LYS A 2 -18.57 -1.92 -13.88
C LYS A 2 -17.82 -1.46 -12.62
N GLN A 3 -17.96 -2.17 -11.50
CA GLN A 3 -17.32 -1.78 -10.23
C GLN A 3 -15.84 -2.15 -10.15
N THR A 4 -15.44 -3.29 -10.72
CA THR A 4 -14.05 -3.73 -10.81
C THR A 4 -13.19 -2.72 -11.58
N LYS A 5 -13.72 -2.10 -12.64
CA LYS A 5 -13.02 -1.06 -13.40
C LYS A 5 -12.83 0.24 -12.62
N ARG A 6 -13.78 0.60 -11.74
CA ARG A 6 -13.71 1.83 -10.92
C ARG A 6 -12.70 1.70 -9.78
N VAL A 7 -12.64 0.53 -9.12
CA VAL A 7 -11.68 0.27 -8.04
C VAL A 7 -10.25 0.19 -8.59
N VAL A 8 -10.05 -0.48 -9.74
CA VAL A 8 -8.75 -0.52 -10.43
C VAL A 8 -8.31 0.89 -10.87
N SER A 9 -9.23 1.74 -11.36
CA SER A 9 -8.91 3.13 -11.70
C SER A 9 -8.48 3.97 -10.49
N ILE A 10 -9.10 3.79 -9.32
CA ILE A 10 -8.74 4.57 -8.12
C ILE A 10 -7.39 4.10 -7.55
N VAL A 11 -7.13 2.79 -7.52
CA VAL A 11 -5.84 2.23 -7.08
C VAL A 11 -4.72 2.59 -8.06
N ALA A 12 -5.00 2.59 -9.37
CA ALA A 12 -4.05 3.05 -10.38
C ALA A 12 -3.76 4.55 -10.26
N VAL A 13 -4.76 5.39 -9.98
CA VAL A 13 -4.55 6.84 -9.78
C VAL A 13 -3.75 7.12 -8.50
N LEU A 14 -3.98 6.36 -7.41
CA LEU A 14 -3.15 6.47 -6.20
C LEU A 14 -1.71 6.01 -6.45
N ALA A 15 -1.50 4.95 -7.24
CA ALA A 15 -0.17 4.48 -7.63
C ALA A 15 0.55 5.45 -8.58
N ILE A 16 -0.17 6.08 -9.52
CA ILE A 16 0.36 7.07 -10.46
C ILE A 16 0.78 8.35 -9.73
N LEU A 17 0.06 8.77 -8.69
CA LEU A 17 0.43 9.94 -7.88
C LEU A 17 1.73 9.72 -7.08
N VAL A 18 1.99 8.48 -6.63
CA VAL A 18 3.23 8.14 -5.91
C VAL A 18 4.42 7.91 -6.85
N LEU A 19 4.18 7.40 -8.06
CA LEU A 19 5.22 7.25 -9.09
C LEU A 19 5.76 8.59 -9.60
N SER A 20 4.98 9.68 -9.51
CA SER A 20 5.42 11.02 -9.94
C SER A 20 6.49 11.66 -9.02
N PHE A 21 6.81 11.06 -7.87
CA PHE A 21 7.82 11.56 -6.94
C PHE A 21 9.19 10.86 -7.05
N CYS A 22 9.31 9.80 -7.86
CA CYS A 22 10.58 9.09 -8.02
C CYS A 22 11.38 9.63 -9.22
N SER A 23 12.01 10.78 -9.04
CA SER A 23 13.13 11.22 -9.87
C SER A 23 14.15 11.87 -8.96
N CYS A 24 15.00 11.07 -8.32
CA CYS A 24 16.19 11.57 -7.66
C CYS A 24 17.41 10.87 -8.24
N SER A 25 18.25 11.69 -8.88
CA SER A 25 19.50 11.33 -9.54
C SER A 25 20.48 10.70 -8.56
N SER A 26 21.08 9.58 -8.94
CA SER A 26 22.14 8.89 -8.20
C SER A 26 23.31 9.83 -7.87
N GLN A 27 23.66 9.97 -6.59
CA GLN A 27 24.96 10.52 -6.18
C GLN A 27 25.57 9.73 -5.02
N ASN A 28 26.81 9.30 -5.26
CA ASN A 28 27.67 8.49 -4.42
C ASN A 28 27.90 9.07 -3.02
N ALA A 29 27.38 8.39 -2.00
CA ALA A 29 27.94 8.22 -0.66
C ALA A 29 27.27 6.95 -0.09
N ALA A 30 27.96 6.15 0.73
CA ALA A 30 27.36 4.93 1.29
C ALA A 30 25.98 5.27 1.90
N PRO A 31 24.86 4.75 1.36
CA PRO A 31 23.55 5.25 1.73
C PRO A 31 23.30 4.87 3.18
N PRO A 32 22.84 5.80 4.04
CA PRO A 32 22.31 5.41 5.34
C PRO A 32 21.24 4.33 5.13
N GLY A 33 21.17 3.35 6.04
CA GLY A 33 20.17 2.29 5.97
C GLY A 33 18.73 2.83 5.98
N VAL A 34 17.76 1.92 5.89
CA VAL A 34 16.34 2.30 5.95
C VAL A 34 16.03 2.83 7.35
N ARG A 35 15.53 4.08 7.46
CA ARG A 35 15.12 4.64 8.74
C ARG A 35 13.99 3.80 9.36
N PRO A 36 14.00 3.51 10.68
CA PRO A 36 12.98 2.69 11.32
C PRO A 36 11.55 3.17 11.07
N GLU A 37 11.32 4.48 11.17
CA GLU A 37 10.01 5.10 10.92
C GLU A 37 9.55 4.95 9.47
N PHE A 38 10.50 4.99 8.52
CA PHE A 38 10.22 4.76 7.10
C PHE A 38 9.85 3.29 6.87
N LYS A 39 10.62 2.37 7.45
CA LYS A 39 10.33 0.93 7.39
C LYS A 39 8.96 0.62 7.99
N GLU A 40 8.62 1.17 9.15
CA GLU A 40 7.31 0.98 9.78
C GLU A 40 6.15 1.53 8.95
N ALA A 41 6.35 2.67 8.28
CA ALA A 41 5.34 3.24 7.39
C ALA A 41 5.11 2.36 6.16
N VAL A 42 6.19 1.90 5.50
CA VAL A 42 6.11 1.00 4.34
C VAL A 42 5.59 -0.39 4.73
N ASP A 43 5.95 -0.93 5.90
CA ASP A 43 5.43 -2.21 6.38
C ASP A 43 3.94 -2.10 6.73
N SER A 44 3.51 -0.96 7.30
CA SER A 44 2.09 -0.67 7.52
C SER A 44 1.32 -0.52 6.21
N TYR A 45 1.97 -0.06 5.13
CA TYR A 45 1.41 -0.04 3.79
C TYR A 45 1.10 -1.45 3.31
N GLU A 46 2.09 -2.32 3.37
CA GLU A 46 2.00 -3.68 2.85
C GLU A 46 0.98 -4.49 3.65
N GLY A 47 1.02 -4.40 4.98
CA GLY A 47 0.05 -5.06 5.85
C GLY A 47 -1.41 -4.65 5.57
N PHE A 48 -1.65 -3.37 5.26
CA PHE A 48 -2.99 -2.91 4.86
C PHE A 48 -3.49 -3.60 3.59
N PHE A 49 -2.63 -3.76 2.57
CA PHE A 49 -3.01 -4.45 1.33
C PHE A 49 -3.17 -5.96 1.53
N ASP A 50 -2.46 -6.56 2.47
CA ASP A 50 -2.62 -7.97 2.82
C ASP A 50 -3.98 -8.24 3.48
N GLU A 51 -4.35 -7.38 4.42
CA GLU A 51 -5.68 -7.39 5.03
C GLU A 51 -6.77 -7.12 3.99
N TYR A 52 -6.55 -6.19 3.06
CA TYR A 52 -7.47 -5.90 1.96
C TYR A 52 -7.72 -7.12 1.08
N CYS A 53 -6.66 -7.73 0.53
CA CYS A 53 -6.78 -8.91 -0.32
C CYS A 53 -7.48 -10.07 0.42
N SER A 54 -7.11 -10.29 1.68
CA SER A 54 -7.71 -11.34 2.51
C SER A 54 -9.19 -11.09 2.80
N PHE A 55 -9.56 -9.85 3.12
CA PHE A 55 -10.95 -9.44 3.33
C PHE A 55 -11.77 -9.59 2.06
N MET A 56 -11.26 -9.13 0.91
CA MET A 56 -11.96 -9.21 -0.36
C MET A 56 -12.21 -10.66 -0.80
N GLU A 57 -11.26 -11.57 -0.55
CA GLU A 57 -11.46 -12.99 -0.82
C GLU A 57 -12.59 -13.59 0.05
N ARG A 58 -12.61 -13.28 1.36
CA ARG A 58 -13.69 -13.76 2.24
C ARG A 58 -15.03 -13.13 1.89
N TYR A 59 -15.05 -11.83 1.62
CA TYR A 59 -16.25 -11.08 1.28
C TYR A 59 -16.90 -11.59 -0.01
N THR A 60 -16.11 -11.89 -1.04
CA THR A 60 -16.64 -12.41 -2.31
C THR A 60 -17.19 -13.84 -2.21
N LYS A 61 -16.69 -14.63 -1.25
CA LYS A 61 -17.16 -16.00 -0.97
C LYS A 61 -18.26 -16.08 0.09
N SER A 62 -18.61 -14.97 0.74
CA SER A 62 -19.53 -14.96 1.88
C SER A 62 -21.01 -14.89 1.45
N GLU A 63 -21.84 -15.76 2.03
CA GLU A 63 -23.30 -15.69 1.94
C GLU A 63 -23.91 -14.69 2.95
N ASN A 64 -23.12 -14.19 3.90
CA ASN A 64 -23.54 -13.18 4.88
C ASN A 64 -22.56 -11.99 4.97
N PRO A 65 -22.55 -11.08 3.97
CA PRO A 65 -21.71 -9.89 3.98
C PRO A 65 -21.99 -8.95 5.16
N LEU A 66 -23.24 -8.90 5.64
CA LEU A 66 -23.65 -8.02 6.76
C LEU A 66 -23.00 -8.43 8.08
N GLY A 67 -22.74 -9.72 8.28
CA GLY A 67 -21.99 -10.23 9.44
C GLY A 67 -20.55 -9.74 9.51
N MET A 68 -19.99 -9.24 8.40
CA MET A 68 -18.60 -8.77 8.31
C MET A 68 -18.45 -7.27 8.58
N MET A 69 -19.51 -6.57 9.01
CA MET A 69 -19.48 -5.12 9.28
C MET A 69 -18.39 -4.72 10.28
N ASN A 70 -18.15 -5.53 11.31
CA ASN A 70 -17.13 -5.23 12.31
C ASN A 70 -15.70 -5.34 11.73
N GLU A 71 -15.47 -6.31 10.84
CA GLU A 71 -14.20 -6.45 10.09
C GLU A 71 -13.98 -5.26 9.17
N TYR A 72 -15.04 -4.77 8.51
CA TYR A 72 -14.99 -3.57 7.68
C TYR A 72 -14.65 -2.31 8.49
N LEU A 73 -15.23 -2.13 9.68
CA LEU A 73 -14.89 -1.01 10.57
C LEU A 73 -13.41 -1.07 11.03
N ASN A 74 -12.91 -2.26 11.35
CA ASN A 74 -11.50 -2.46 11.68
C ASN A 74 -10.59 -2.12 10.48
N PHE A 75 -10.97 -2.53 9.28
CA PHE A 75 -10.27 -2.18 8.04
C PHE A 75 -10.20 -0.66 7.81
N LEU A 76 -11.29 0.08 8.06
CA LEU A 76 -11.29 1.55 7.97
C LEU A 76 -10.33 2.20 8.98
N SER A 77 -10.24 1.68 10.20
CA SER A 77 -9.28 2.16 11.19
C SER A 77 -7.82 1.93 10.73
N ARG A 78 -7.55 0.77 10.15
CA ARG A 78 -6.23 0.44 9.58
C ARG A 78 -5.87 1.33 8.38
N TYR A 79 -6.82 1.63 7.52
CA TYR A 79 -6.65 2.59 6.42
C TYR A 79 -6.23 3.97 6.94
N GLN A 80 -6.91 4.50 7.96
CA GLN A 80 -6.56 5.80 8.56
C GLN A 80 -5.16 5.78 9.19
N THR A 81 -4.82 4.70 9.90
CA THR A 81 -3.49 4.53 10.50
C THR A 81 -2.38 4.53 9.44
N MET A 82 -2.59 3.81 8.34
CA MET A 82 -1.66 3.78 7.21
C MET A 82 -1.49 5.18 6.61
N LEU A 83 -2.58 5.91 6.34
CA LEU A 83 -2.51 7.27 5.80
C LEU A 83 -1.73 8.23 6.71
N GLN A 84 -1.95 8.16 8.02
CA GLN A 84 -1.21 8.99 8.98
C GLN A 84 0.29 8.72 8.93
N LYS A 85 0.70 7.44 8.89
CA LYS A 85 2.10 7.05 8.79
C LYS A 85 2.73 7.48 7.46
N PHE A 86 2.02 7.35 6.34
CA PHE A 86 2.49 7.84 5.05
C PHE A 86 2.64 9.35 5.02
N SER A 87 1.66 10.08 5.53
CA SER A 87 1.72 11.55 5.61
C SER A 87 2.93 12.02 6.43
N ALA A 88 3.26 11.32 7.52
CA ALA A 88 4.42 11.63 8.33
C ALA A 88 5.76 11.48 7.58
N ILE A 89 5.87 10.51 6.67
CA ILE A 89 7.10 10.29 5.88
C ILE A 89 7.08 10.98 4.51
N ALA A 90 5.92 11.44 4.03
CA ALA A 90 5.74 12.00 2.68
C ALA A 90 6.51 13.29 2.43
N ASN A 91 6.83 14.05 3.50
CA ASN A 91 7.63 15.27 3.41
C ASN A 91 9.12 15.04 3.70
N THR A 92 9.54 13.78 3.85
CA THR A 92 10.95 13.44 4.09
C THR A 92 11.59 12.95 2.80
N ASP A 93 12.78 13.46 2.50
CA ASP A 93 13.56 12.96 1.38
C ASP A 93 13.93 11.48 1.63
N MET A 94 13.66 10.65 0.63
CA MET A 94 14.07 9.25 0.66
C MET A 94 15.54 9.14 0.28
N ASN A 95 16.29 8.36 1.05
CA ASN A 95 17.61 7.90 0.59
C ASN A 95 17.45 6.73 -0.40
N GLU A 96 18.56 6.31 -1.01
CA GLU A 96 18.56 5.24 -2.01
C GLU A 96 18.05 3.90 -1.44
N ALA A 97 18.42 3.56 -0.20
CA ALA A 97 17.99 2.33 0.45
C ALA A 97 16.47 2.32 0.73
N GLU A 98 15.91 3.46 1.12
CA GLU A 98 14.48 3.67 1.35
C GLU A 98 13.67 3.62 0.07
N ALA A 99 14.14 4.24 -1.01
CA ALA A 99 13.52 4.17 -2.32
C ALA A 99 13.44 2.72 -2.83
N LEU A 100 14.55 1.97 -2.71
CA LEU A 100 14.58 0.54 -3.05
C LEU A 100 13.67 -0.29 -2.14
N TYR A 101 13.60 0.02 -0.84
CA TYR A 101 12.72 -0.67 0.10
C TYR A 101 11.24 -0.47 -0.28
N TYR A 102 10.84 0.76 -0.55
CA TYR A 102 9.51 1.11 -1.00
C TYR A 102 9.16 0.44 -2.34
N GLN A 103 10.06 0.49 -3.32
CA GLN A 103 9.85 -0.17 -4.62
C GLN A 103 9.59 -1.68 -4.46
N ARG A 104 10.37 -2.38 -3.64
CA ARG A 104 10.17 -3.81 -3.40
C ARG A 104 8.84 -4.12 -2.71
N ALA A 105 8.41 -3.28 -1.77
CA ALA A 105 7.10 -3.40 -1.13
C ALA A 105 5.98 -3.20 -2.16
N TYR A 106 6.09 -2.17 -3.00
CA TYR A 106 5.15 -1.91 -4.09
C TYR A 106 5.03 -3.10 -5.04
N GLU A 107 6.15 -3.69 -5.48
CA GLU A 107 6.13 -4.89 -6.34
C GLU A 107 5.43 -6.08 -5.67
N ARG A 108 5.65 -6.30 -4.36
CA ARG A 108 4.95 -7.35 -3.61
C ARG A 108 3.45 -7.12 -3.58
N ILE A 109 3.02 -5.88 -3.30
CA ILE A 109 1.60 -5.50 -3.28
C ILE A 109 0.97 -5.70 -4.65
N MET A 110 1.62 -5.24 -5.73
CA MET A 110 1.10 -5.40 -7.08
C MET A 110 0.99 -6.86 -7.50
N ARG A 111 1.93 -7.73 -7.10
CA ARG A 111 1.80 -9.17 -7.30
C ARG A 111 0.58 -9.76 -6.57
N LYS A 112 0.32 -9.35 -5.32
CA LYS A 112 -0.85 -9.80 -4.54
C LYS A 112 -2.16 -9.37 -5.20
N ILE A 113 -2.25 -8.10 -5.62
CA ILE A 113 -3.43 -7.56 -6.30
C ILE A 113 -3.64 -8.25 -7.65
N SER A 114 -2.58 -8.44 -8.45
CA SER A 114 -2.67 -9.11 -9.75
C SER A 114 -3.09 -10.58 -9.61
N GLY A 115 -2.56 -11.29 -8.61
CA GLY A 115 -2.95 -12.68 -8.33
C GLY A 115 -4.41 -12.83 -7.90
N TYR A 116 -5.01 -11.79 -7.31
CA TYR A 116 -6.43 -11.77 -6.96
C TYR A 116 -7.36 -11.49 -8.15
N VAL A 117 -6.87 -10.79 -9.19
CA VAL A 117 -7.68 -10.36 -10.36
C VAL A 117 -7.63 -11.37 -11.52
N SER A 118 -6.85 -12.45 -11.39
CA SER A 118 -6.69 -13.52 -12.40
C SER A 118 -7.69 -14.64 -12.18
#